data_AF-A0A1Y6AJP7-F1
#
_entry.id   AF-A0A1Y6AJP7-F1
#
_cell.length_a   1.000
_cell.length_b   1.000
_cell.length_c   1.000
_cell.angle_alpha   90.00
_cell.angle_beta   90.00
_cell.angle_gamma   90.00
#
_symmetry.space_group_name_H-M   'P 1'
#
loop_
_entity.id
_entity.type
_entity.pdbx_description
1 polymer ?
#
loop_
_entity_poly.entity_id
_entity_poly.type
_entity_poly.pdbx_seq_one_letter_code
_entity_poly.pdbx_strand_id
1 'polypeptide(L)'
;MNGKRKIFTCISIVGIGIASFSNSSFAASVTDNSIQNSIPVVNQQVAAAKEMKPFPQQVNYAGVIKPNHVTQESLNASVRSYYDNWKKKYLKNDLSSLPGGYYVKGEITGDADGFKPLGTSEGQGYGMIITVLMAGYDSNAQKIYDGLFKTARTFKSSQNPNLMGWVVADSKKAQGHFDSATDGDLDIAYSLLLAHKQWGSNGTVNYLKEAQDMITKGIKASNVTNNNRLNLGDWDSKSSLDTRPSDWMMSHLRAFYEFTGDKTWLTVINNLYDVYTQFSNKYSPNTGLISDFVVKNPPQPAPKDFLDESEYTNAYYYNASRVPLRIVMDYAMYGEKRSKVISDKVSSWIQNKTNGNPSKIVDGYQLNGSNIGSYPTAVFVSPFIAASITSSNNQKWVNSGWDWMKNKRESYFSDSYNLLTMLFVTGNWWKPVPDDKKLQN
;
A
#
# COMPACT_ATOMS: atom_id res chain seq x y z
N MET A 1 -16.75 0.20 -31.30
CA MET A 1 -15.90 1.40 -31.25
C MET A 1 -14.83 1.14 -30.20
N ASN A 2 -13.62 0.77 -30.64
CA ASN A 2 -12.50 0.42 -29.74
C ASN A 2 -11.85 1.70 -29.24
N GLY A 3 -12.45 2.34 -28.23
CA GLY A 3 -11.77 3.35 -27.43
C GLY A 3 -10.75 2.62 -26.56
N LYS A 4 -9.46 2.75 -26.85
CA LYS A 4 -8.39 2.35 -25.93
C LYS A 4 -8.61 3.15 -24.64
N ARG A 5 -8.99 2.46 -23.56
CA ARG A 5 -9.18 3.08 -22.24
C ARG A 5 -7.90 2.98 -21.44
N LYS A 6 -7.64 4.05 -20.72
CA LYS A 6 -6.42 4.26 -19.98
C LYS A 6 -6.68 3.88 -18.51
N ILE A 7 -5.82 3.04 -17.93
CA ILE A 7 -5.87 2.60 -16.52
C ILE A 7 -4.81 3.37 -15.79
N PHE A 8 -5.01 3.78 -14.54
CA PHE A 8 -4.05 4.69 -13.93
C PHE A 8 -3.62 4.44 -12.51
N THR A 9 -2.34 4.71 -12.32
CA THR A 9 -1.63 4.71 -11.03
C THR A 9 -0.97 6.07 -10.85
N CYS A 10 -0.99 6.60 -9.63
CA CYS A 10 -0.58 7.96 -9.31
C CYS A 10 0.91 8.22 -9.68
N ILE A 11 1.17 8.96 -10.76
CA ILE A 11 2.50 9.47 -11.09
C ILE A 11 2.58 10.94 -10.64
N SER A 12 3.52 11.26 -9.76
CA SER A 12 3.82 12.64 -9.42
C SER A 12 4.67 13.28 -10.52
N ILE A 13 4.11 14.25 -11.26
CA ILE A 13 4.90 15.19 -12.06
C ILE A 13 4.97 16.49 -11.27
N VAL A 14 6.14 16.82 -10.70
CA VAL A 14 6.34 18.10 -9.99
C VAL A 14 7.09 19.07 -10.89
N GLY A 15 6.40 20.13 -11.31
CA GLY A 15 7.01 21.37 -11.80
C GLY A 15 7.36 22.28 -10.62
N ILE A 16 8.57 22.83 -10.63
CA ILE A 16 9.15 23.65 -9.55
C ILE A 16 8.51 25.05 -9.56
N GLY A 17 7.79 25.40 -8.49
CA GLY A 17 7.35 26.77 -8.21
C GLY A 17 8.02 27.28 -6.93
N ILE A 18 8.92 28.25 -7.07
CA ILE A 18 9.61 28.91 -5.95
C ILE A 18 8.66 29.99 -5.40
N ALA A 19 8.28 29.90 -4.13
CA ALA A 19 7.56 30.97 -3.43
C ALA A 19 8.28 31.32 -2.13
N SER A 20 8.68 32.59 -2.04
CA SER A 20 9.29 33.26 -0.90
C SER A 20 8.24 33.57 0.17
N PHE A 21 8.54 33.27 1.43
CA PHE A 21 7.75 33.68 2.59
C PHE A 21 8.43 34.82 3.34
N SER A 22 7.72 35.94 3.51
CA SER A 22 8.06 37.03 4.43
C SER A 22 7.38 36.82 5.78
N ASN A 23 8.18 36.86 6.86
CA ASN A 23 7.71 36.80 8.24
C ASN A 23 7.05 38.13 8.67
N SER A 24 5.95 38.05 9.39
CA SER A 24 5.48 39.13 10.27
C SER A 24 5.06 38.54 11.61
N SER A 25 5.83 38.89 12.64
CA SER A 25 5.59 38.63 14.06
C SER A 25 4.58 39.63 14.62
N PHE A 26 3.63 39.14 15.42
CA PHE A 26 2.90 39.96 16.38
C PHE A 26 2.93 39.27 17.74
N ALA A 27 3.47 40.00 18.72
CA ALA A 27 3.42 39.66 20.13
C ALA A 27 2.14 40.27 20.73
N ALA A 28 1.48 39.53 21.61
CA ALA A 28 0.57 40.09 22.59
C ALA A 28 0.66 39.25 23.87
N SER A 29 1.16 39.87 24.93
CA SER A 29 0.96 39.46 26.31
C SER A 29 -0.43 39.90 26.77
N VAL A 30 -1.00 39.22 27.78
CA VAL A 30 -1.52 39.82 29.04
C VAL A 30 -2.41 38.83 29.82
N THR A 31 -1.92 38.57 31.03
CA THR A 31 -2.54 38.28 32.34
C THR A 31 -3.50 37.11 32.57
N ASP A 32 -3.04 36.33 33.54
CA ASP A 32 -3.71 35.45 34.49
C ASP A 32 -4.95 36.09 35.17
N ASN A 33 -6.04 35.34 35.26
CA ASN A 33 -7.10 35.57 36.25
C ASN A 33 -7.89 34.28 36.46
N SER A 34 -7.85 33.81 37.71
CA SER A 34 -8.51 32.64 38.24
C SER A 34 -10.01 32.84 38.40
N ILE A 35 -10.82 31.98 37.77
CA ILE A 35 -12.24 31.80 38.13
C ILE A 35 -12.56 30.30 38.11
N GLN A 36 -12.85 29.76 39.30
CA GLN A 36 -13.48 28.45 39.48
C GLN A 36 -14.90 28.48 38.89
N ASN A 37 -15.17 27.61 37.92
CA ASN A 37 -16.53 27.23 37.55
C ASN A 37 -16.59 25.71 37.39
N SER A 38 -17.39 25.07 38.24
CA SER A 38 -17.72 23.66 38.24
C SER A 38 -18.60 23.33 37.02
N ILE A 39 -18.01 22.62 36.04
CA ILE A 39 -18.73 22.07 34.89
C ILE A 39 -19.23 20.66 35.25
N PRO A 40 -20.49 20.28 34.94
CA PRO A 40 -20.96 18.93 35.19
C PRO A 40 -20.18 17.95 34.32
N VAL A 41 -19.56 16.95 34.96
CA VAL A 41 -18.91 15.82 34.28
C VAL A 41 -20.02 15.00 33.61
N VAL A 42 -20.28 15.26 32.33
CA VAL A 42 -20.98 14.30 31.48
C VAL A 42 -20.01 13.14 31.29
N ASN A 43 -20.23 12.09 32.07
CA ASN A 43 -19.50 10.85 31.98
C ASN A 43 -19.91 10.15 30.67
N GLN A 44 -19.38 10.61 29.53
CA GLN A 44 -19.35 9.77 28.33
C GLN A 44 -18.48 8.58 28.68
N GLN A 45 -19.11 7.43 28.91
CA GLN A 45 -18.43 6.14 28.87
C GLN A 45 -17.80 6.00 27.48
N VAL A 46 -16.54 6.42 27.38
CA VAL A 46 -15.67 6.04 26.27
C VAL A 46 -15.50 4.54 26.41
N ALA A 47 -16.16 3.77 25.55
CA ALA A 47 -15.91 2.34 25.45
C ALA A 47 -14.40 2.18 25.24
N ALA A 48 -13.71 1.55 26.20
CA ALA A 48 -12.28 1.29 26.10
C ALA A 48 -12.00 0.59 24.77
N ALA A 49 -11.10 1.15 23.97
CA ALA A 49 -10.72 0.58 22.69
C ALA A 49 -10.15 -0.84 22.93
N LYS A 50 -10.74 -1.84 22.28
CA LYS A 50 -10.47 -3.28 22.50
C LYS A 50 -9.50 -3.82 21.45
N GLU A 51 -8.42 -3.10 21.16
CA GLU A 51 -7.39 -3.57 20.22
C GLU A 51 -6.74 -4.88 20.70
N MET A 52 -6.79 -5.91 19.86
CA MET A 52 -6.11 -7.19 20.09
C MET A 52 -4.70 -7.24 19.50
N LYS A 53 -4.32 -6.23 18.71
CA LYS A 53 -3.01 -6.03 18.08
C LYS A 53 -2.61 -4.53 18.14
N PRO A 54 -2.59 -3.89 19.32
CA PRO A 54 -2.30 -2.47 19.43
C PRO A 54 -0.88 -2.13 18.94
N PHE A 55 -0.73 -0.99 18.27
CA PHE A 55 0.57 -0.44 17.96
C PHE A 55 1.32 -0.06 19.25
N PRO A 56 2.63 -0.36 19.38
CA PRO A 56 3.47 -1.12 18.45
C PRO A 56 3.42 -2.63 18.70
N GLN A 57 3.25 -3.42 17.64
CA GLN A 57 3.38 -4.88 17.72
C GLN A 57 4.83 -5.37 17.62
N GLN A 58 5.70 -4.60 16.95
CA GLN A 58 7.17 -4.77 16.91
C GLN A 58 7.67 -6.23 16.73
N VAL A 59 6.98 -7.02 15.91
CA VAL A 59 7.29 -8.44 15.69
C VAL A 59 8.69 -8.63 15.14
N ASN A 60 9.31 -9.76 15.46
CA ASN A 60 10.57 -10.20 14.87
C ASN A 60 10.29 -11.37 13.93
N TYR A 61 10.29 -11.12 12.62
CA TYR A 61 10.15 -12.22 11.67
C TYR A 61 11.41 -13.08 11.63
N ALA A 62 11.25 -14.38 11.35
CA ALA A 62 12.38 -15.28 11.20
C ALA A 62 13.19 -14.90 9.95
N GLY A 63 14.53 -14.92 10.07
CA GLY A 63 15.44 -14.73 8.93
C GLY A 63 15.53 -13.30 8.39
N VAL A 64 14.99 -12.29 9.10
CA VAL A 64 15.12 -10.88 8.70
C VAL A 64 15.82 -10.03 9.75
N ILE A 65 16.40 -8.93 9.32
CA ILE A 65 16.98 -7.88 10.18
C ILE A 65 16.07 -6.64 10.23
N LYS A 66 16.25 -5.83 11.27
CA LYS A 66 15.70 -4.47 11.42
C LYS A 66 16.85 -3.46 11.43
N PRO A 67 16.59 -2.15 11.27
CA PRO A 67 17.61 -1.15 11.61
C PRO A 67 18.04 -1.33 13.07
N ASN A 68 19.34 -1.50 13.32
CA ASN A 68 19.88 -1.89 14.62
C ASN A 68 20.83 -0.86 15.25
N HIS A 69 21.03 0.29 14.59
CA HIS A 69 21.81 1.41 15.12
C HIS A 69 20.98 2.38 16.00
N VAL A 70 19.68 2.12 16.12
CA VAL A 70 18.73 2.82 17.00
C VAL A 70 17.88 1.80 17.75
N THR A 71 17.27 2.21 18.86
CA THR A 71 16.38 1.33 19.64
C THR A 71 15.03 1.10 18.94
N GLN A 72 14.33 0.03 19.31
CA GLN A 72 12.97 -0.23 18.80
C GLN A 72 12.01 0.90 19.20
N GLU A 73 12.19 1.54 20.35
CA GLU A 73 11.40 2.69 20.78
C GLU A 73 11.59 3.88 19.84
N SER A 74 12.81 4.12 19.36
CA SER A 74 13.13 5.15 18.35
C SER A 74 12.49 4.83 16.99
N LEU A 75 12.50 3.55 16.59
CA LEU A 75 11.76 3.09 15.42
C LEU A 75 10.26 3.39 15.53
N ASN A 76 9.66 2.98 16.64
CA ASN A 76 8.24 3.18 16.92
C ASN A 76 7.87 4.67 17.00
N ALA A 77 8.72 5.51 17.62
CA ALA A 77 8.51 6.95 17.70
C ALA A 77 8.55 7.63 16.32
N SER A 78 9.46 7.20 15.45
CA SER A 78 9.54 7.71 14.07
C SER A 78 8.27 7.35 13.28
N VAL A 79 7.77 6.12 13.42
CA VAL A 79 6.52 5.68 12.78
C VAL A 79 5.32 6.50 13.27
N ARG A 80 5.16 6.73 14.58
CA ARG A 80 4.08 7.58 15.13
C ARG A 80 4.11 8.99 14.56
N SER A 81 5.28 9.63 14.62
CA SER A 81 5.47 11.00 14.08
C SER A 81 5.15 11.06 12.59
N TYR A 82 5.60 10.06 11.83
CA TYR A 82 5.33 9.98 10.40
C TYR A 82 3.83 9.79 10.12
N TYR A 83 3.17 8.91 10.87
CA TYR A 83 1.73 8.68 10.78
C TYR A 83 0.92 9.94 11.08
N ASP A 84 1.24 10.69 12.15
CA ASP A 84 0.51 11.92 12.50
C ASP A 84 0.59 12.95 11.36
N ASN A 85 1.77 13.09 10.77
CA ASN A 85 1.99 13.97 9.63
C ASN A 85 1.24 13.49 8.38
N TRP A 86 1.28 12.18 8.09
CA TRP A 86 0.56 11.57 6.98
C TRP A 86 -0.95 11.77 7.15
N LYS A 87 -1.50 11.45 8.33
CA LYS A 87 -2.92 11.59 8.66
C LYS A 87 -3.37 13.03 8.50
N LYS A 88 -2.63 13.98 9.07
CA LYS A 88 -2.95 15.42 8.97
C LYS A 88 -2.99 15.90 7.51
N LYS A 89 -2.05 15.45 6.67
CA LYS A 89 -1.93 15.91 5.28
C LYS A 89 -2.94 15.22 4.35
N TYR A 90 -3.07 13.89 4.44
CA TYR A 90 -3.74 13.08 3.42
C TYR A 90 -5.08 12.49 3.83
N LEU A 91 -5.32 12.18 5.10
CA LEU A 91 -6.61 11.63 5.52
C LEU A 91 -7.66 12.74 5.57
N LYS A 92 -8.79 12.54 4.86
CA LYS A 92 -9.89 13.50 4.72
C LYS A 92 -11.24 12.84 5.00
N ASN A 93 -12.23 13.66 5.35
CA ASN A 93 -13.59 13.26 5.68
C ASN A 93 -14.63 14.34 5.33
N ASP A 94 -14.31 15.18 4.35
CA ASP A 94 -15.04 16.37 3.93
C ASP A 94 -15.90 16.13 2.67
N LEU A 95 -16.27 14.87 2.40
CA LEU A 95 -17.20 14.52 1.32
C LEU A 95 -18.63 14.95 1.68
N SER A 96 -19.11 16.02 1.06
CA SER A 96 -20.50 16.50 1.20
C SER A 96 -21.50 15.44 0.75
N SER A 97 -21.13 14.67 -0.28
CA SER A 97 -21.91 13.56 -0.82
C SER A 97 -21.90 12.31 0.06
N LEU A 98 -21.06 12.22 1.11
CA LEU A 98 -21.01 11.07 2.00
C LEU A 98 -20.56 11.45 3.42
N PRO A 99 -21.43 12.08 4.24
CA PRO A 99 -21.12 12.38 5.63
C PRO A 99 -20.68 11.13 6.41
N GLY A 100 -19.60 11.28 7.18
CA GLY A 100 -18.95 10.19 7.93
C GLY A 100 -18.06 9.27 7.09
N GLY A 101 -18.01 9.43 5.77
CA GLY A 101 -17.03 8.78 4.90
C GLY A 101 -15.66 9.43 5.01
N TYR A 102 -14.61 8.60 4.99
CA TYR A 102 -13.22 9.06 4.92
C TYR A 102 -12.60 8.63 3.59
N TYR A 103 -11.60 9.38 3.14
CA TYR A 103 -10.77 9.00 1.99
C TYR A 103 -9.34 9.50 2.16
N VAL A 104 -8.43 9.00 1.32
CA VAL A 104 -7.05 9.51 1.25
C VAL A 104 -6.92 10.45 0.06
N LYS A 105 -6.58 11.72 0.33
CA LYS A 105 -6.29 12.70 -0.70
C LYS A 105 -5.03 12.29 -1.45
N GLY A 106 -5.19 11.99 -2.74
CA GLY A 106 -4.09 11.71 -3.65
C GLY A 106 -4.02 12.71 -4.80
N GLU A 107 -2.86 12.75 -5.44
CA GLU A 107 -2.78 13.14 -6.84
C GLU A 107 -3.31 11.97 -7.67
N ILE A 108 -3.84 12.26 -8.85
CA ILE A 108 -4.37 11.23 -9.74
C ILE A 108 -3.78 11.43 -11.13
N THR A 109 -3.66 10.33 -11.85
CA THR A 109 -3.43 10.31 -13.29
C THR A 109 -4.69 9.71 -13.91
N GLY A 110 -5.13 10.24 -15.06
CA GLY A 110 -6.26 9.70 -15.80
C GLY A 110 -7.51 10.54 -15.91
N ASP A 111 -8.36 10.13 -16.84
CA ASP A 111 -9.65 10.77 -17.07
C ASP A 111 -10.64 10.34 -15.98
N ALA A 112 -11.30 11.32 -15.37
CA ALA A 112 -12.28 11.10 -14.33
C ALA A 112 -13.69 11.39 -14.85
N ASP A 113 -13.96 11.25 -16.15
CA ASP A 113 -15.28 11.41 -16.79
C ASP A 113 -15.98 12.72 -16.39
N GLY A 114 -15.21 13.82 -16.32
CA GLY A 114 -15.70 15.14 -15.90
C GLY A 114 -15.91 15.33 -14.39
N PHE A 115 -15.62 14.32 -13.57
CA PHE A 115 -15.55 14.46 -12.11
C PHE A 115 -14.21 15.07 -11.68
N LYS A 116 -14.18 15.69 -10.50
CA LYS A 116 -12.93 16.12 -9.85
C LYS A 116 -12.44 15.02 -8.90
N PRO A 117 -11.41 14.24 -9.28
CA PRO A 117 -10.86 13.20 -8.43
C PRO A 117 -10.20 13.78 -7.17
N LEU A 118 -10.57 13.24 -6.02
CA LEU A 118 -10.04 13.62 -4.72
C LEU A 118 -9.08 12.57 -4.17
N GLY A 119 -9.34 11.30 -4.43
CA GLY A 119 -8.51 10.15 -4.08
C GLY A 119 -8.84 8.95 -4.96
N THR A 120 -8.17 7.84 -4.71
CA THR A 120 -8.32 6.59 -5.48
C THR A 120 -8.54 5.39 -4.57
N SER A 121 -8.98 4.26 -5.13
CA SER A 121 -9.05 2.98 -4.40
C SER A 121 -7.67 2.49 -3.93
N GLU A 122 -6.59 2.79 -4.66
CA GLU A 122 -5.20 2.59 -4.22
C GLU A 122 -4.94 3.32 -2.89
N GLY A 123 -5.16 4.63 -2.87
CA GLY A 123 -4.98 5.43 -1.66
C GLY A 123 -5.90 4.99 -0.54
N GLN A 124 -7.12 4.57 -0.87
CA GLN A 124 -8.06 4.01 0.10
C GLN A 124 -7.52 2.74 0.76
N GLY A 125 -7.01 1.80 -0.02
CA GLY A 125 -6.37 0.58 0.47
C GLY A 125 -5.19 0.87 1.38
N TYR A 126 -4.29 1.77 0.98
CA TYR A 126 -3.16 2.20 1.81
C TYR A 126 -3.63 2.78 3.14
N GLY A 127 -4.58 3.72 3.09
CA GLY A 127 -5.12 4.37 4.28
C GLY A 127 -5.80 3.39 5.23
N MET A 128 -6.52 2.40 4.69
CA MET A 128 -7.17 1.37 5.48
C MET A 128 -6.14 0.48 6.20
N ILE A 129 -5.10 0.01 5.51
CA ILE A 129 -4.02 -0.77 6.14
C ILE A 129 -3.30 0.05 7.22
N ILE A 130 -2.87 1.28 6.89
CA ILE A 130 -2.18 2.17 7.84
C ILE A 130 -3.05 2.38 9.09
N THR A 131 -4.35 2.66 8.92
CA THR A 131 -5.25 2.95 10.05
C THR A 131 -5.37 1.77 11.00
N VAL A 132 -5.55 0.53 10.51
CA VAL A 132 -5.65 -0.66 11.39
C VAL A 132 -4.34 -0.91 12.12
N LEU A 133 -3.21 -0.77 11.43
CA LEU A 133 -1.88 -1.00 12.02
C LEU A 133 -1.50 0.04 13.06
N MET A 134 -2.09 1.24 13.02
CA MET A 134 -1.86 2.33 13.98
C MET A 134 -2.90 2.38 15.11
N ALA A 135 -3.89 1.47 15.11
CA ALA A 135 -4.82 1.34 16.22
C ALA A 135 -4.09 0.99 17.53
N GLY A 136 -4.59 1.49 18.66
CA GLY A 136 -3.90 1.42 19.96
C GLY A 136 -2.94 2.59 20.18
N TYR A 137 -2.41 3.21 19.12
CA TYR A 137 -1.81 4.54 19.19
C TYR A 137 -2.85 5.62 18.88
N ASP A 138 -3.51 5.52 17.73
CA ASP A 138 -4.63 6.40 17.40
C ASP A 138 -5.93 5.88 18.01
N SER A 139 -6.41 6.58 19.04
CA SER A 139 -7.68 6.27 19.71
C SER A 139 -8.91 6.38 18.79
N ASN A 140 -8.80 7.04 17.64
CA ASN A 140 -9.87 7.12 16.64
C ASN A 140 -9.74 6.10 15.51
N ALA A 141 -8.78 5.18 15.56
CA ALA A 141 -8.45 4.28 14.45
C ALA A 141 -9.67 3.51 13.93
N GLN A 142 -10.47 2.88 14.81
CA GLN A 142 -11.63 2.11 14.36
C GLN A 142 -12.69 3.00 13.69
N LYS A 143 -12.97 4.19 14.27
CA LYS A 143 -13.92 5.16 13.68
C LYS A 143 -13.48 5.62 12.30
N ILE A 144 -12.19 5.91 12.13
CA ILE A 144 -11.61 6.30 10.85
C ILE A 144 -11.67 5.14 9.87
N TYR A 145 -11.31 3.94 10.31
CA TYR A 145 -11.32 2.74 9.49
C TYR A 145 -12.73 2.42 8.96
N ASP A 146 -13.74 2.44 9.83
CA ASP A 146 -15.14 2.22 9.44
C ASP A 146 -15.63 3.31 8.48
N GLY A 147 -15.17 4.55 8.65
CA GLY A 147 -15.43 5.65 7.72
C GLY A 147 -14.75 5.47 6.36
N LEU A 148 -13.51 4.98 6.32
CA LEU A 148 -12.82 4.62 5.08
C LEU A 148 -13.56 3.46 4.38
N PHE A 149 -13.96 2.44 5.14
CA PHE A 149 -14.72 1.31 4.62
C PHE A 149 -16.09 1.73 4.08
N LYS A 150 -16.79 2.65 4.76
CA LYS A 150 -18.03 3.25 4.28
C LYS A 150 -17.86 3.89 2.89
N THR A 151 -16.78 4.65 2.69
CA THR A 151 -16.45 5.20 1.37
C THR A 151 -16.20 4.11 0.35
N ALA A 152 -15.37 3.10 0.68
CA ALA A 152 -15.07 1.99 -0.24
C ALA A 152 -16.32 1.23 -0.70
N ARG A 153 -17.29 1.00 0.19
CA ARG A 153 -18.56 0.32 -0.17
C ARG A 153 -19.56 1.23 -0.87
N THR A 154 -19.56 2.53 -0.57
CA THR A 154 -20.47 3.49 -1.23
C THR A 154 -20.00 3.78 -2.66
N PHE A 155 -18.70 4.00 -2.85
CA PHE A 155 -18.04 4.11 -4.15
C PHE A 155 -17.69 2.72 -4.68
N LYS A 156 -18.65 1.79 -4.66
CA LYS A 156 -18.49 0.45 -5.26
C LYS A 156 -18.19 0.56 -6.76
N SER A 157 -17.55 -0.44 -7.33
CA SER A 157 -17.33 -0.50 -8.77
C SER A 157 -18.65 -0.59 -9.53
N SER A 158 -18.70 0.04 -10.70
CA SER A 158 -19.81 -0.05 -11.67
C SER A 158 -19.92 -1.42 -12.34
N GLN A 159 -18.84 -2.20 -12.34
CA GLN A 159 -18.77 -3.52 -12.95
C GLN A 159 -19.05 -4.64 -11.93
N ASN A 160 -18.25 -4.72 -10.85
CA ASN A 160 -18.50 -5.66 -9.75
C ASN A 160 -18.80 -4.93 -8.43
N PRO A 161 -20.03 -5.00 -7.89
CA PRO A 161 -20.42 -4.25 -6.69
C PRO A 161 -19.74 -4.71 -5.39
N ASN A 162 -18.97 -5.81 -5.42
CA ASN A 162 -18.14 -6.26 -4.30
C ASN A 162 -16.77 -5.55 -4.26
N LEU A 163 -16.40 -4.85 -5.34
CA LEU A 163 -15.15 -4.09 -5.48
C LEU A 163 -15.41 -2.59 -5.34
N MET A 164 -14.34 -1.80 -5.25
CA MET A 164 -14.38 -0.34 -5.17
C MET A 164 -14.08 0.28 -6.53
N GLY A 165 -14.88 1.26 -6.94
CA GLY A 165 -14.59 2.09 -8.10
C GLY A 165 -13.31 2.90 -7.87
N TRP A 166 -12.45 2.99 -8.88
CA TRP A 166 -11.07 3.45 -8.68
C TRP A 166 -10.95 4.93 -8.30
N VAL A 167 -11.98 5.75 -8.55
CA VAL A 167 -12.02 7.20 -8.22
C VAL A 167 -12.96 7.49 -7.05
N VAL A 168 -12.47 8.28 -6.09
CA VAL A 168 -13.29 8.98 -5.10
C VAL A 168 -13.44 10.44 -5.54
N ALA A 169 -14.68 10.86 -5.81
CA ALA A 169 -15.03 12.24 -6.14
C ALA A 169 -16.25 12.68 -5.33
N ASP A 170 -16.30 13.95 -4.90
CA ASP A 170 -17.38 14.43 -4.04
C ASP A 170 -18.67 14.75 -4.84
N SER A 171 -19.32 13.69 -5.32
CA SER A 171 -20.60 13.75 -6.01
C SER A 171 -21.35 12.43 -5.84
N LYS A 172 -22.65 12.52 -5.57
CA LYS A 172 -23.52 11.33 -5.55
C LYS A 172 -23.51 10.58 -6.89
N LYS A 173 -23.27 11.29 -8.00
CA LYS A 173 -23.20 10.67 -9.34
C LYS A 173 -21.91 9.87 -9.57
N ALA A 174 -20.86 10.09 -8.78
CA ALA A 174 -19.63 9.32 -8.86
C ALA A 174 -19.70 7.99 -8.08
N GLN A 175 -20.65 7.87 -7.13
CA GLN A 175 -20.82 6.70 -6.28
C GLN A 175 -21.41 5.54 -7.10
N GLY A 176 -20.59 4.57 -7.49
CA GLY A 176 -21.01 3.48 -8.39
C GLY A 176 -20.78 3.76 -9.88
N HIS A 177 -20.02 4.79 -10.24
CA HIS A 177 -19.75 5.16 -11.64
C HIS A 177 -18.51 4.48 -12.22
N PHE A 178 -17.42 4.46 -11.47
CA PHE A 178 -16.13 3.98 -11.93
C PHE A 178 -15.96 2.47 -11.77
N ASP A 179 -15.22 1.85 -12.68
CA ASP A 179 -14.76 0.47 -12.58
C ASP A 179 -13.61 0.34 -11.56
N SER A 180 -13.13 -0.88 -11.28
CA SER A 180 -12.16 -1.15 -10.22
C SER A 180 -10.69 -1.13 -10.69
N ALA A 181 -9.78 -1.02 -9.72
CA ALA A 181 -8.34 -1.23 -9.90
C ALA A 181 -7.88 -2.33 -8.93
N THR A 182 -7.23 -3.37 -9.46
CA THR A 182 -6.97 -4.61 -8.70
C THR A 182 -6.18 -4.37 -7.42
N ASP A 183 -5.14 -3.53 -7.43
CA ASP A 183 -4.32 -3.23 -6.25
C ASP A 183 -5.08 -2.54 -5.12
N GLY A 184 -5.94 -1.57 -5.45
CA GLY A 184 -6.82 -0.93 -4.47
C GLY A 184 -7.69 -1.96 -3.76
N ASP A 185 -8.35 -2.84 -4.53
CA ASP A 185 -9.20 -3.88 -3.97
C ASP A 185 -8.41 -4.90 -3.12
N LEU A 186 -7.20 -5.29 -3.53
CA LEU A 186 -6.33 -6.19 -2.79
C LEU A 186 -5.99 -5.65 -1.39
N ASP A 187 -5.56 -4.38 -1.31
CA ASP A 187 -5.23 -3.74 -0.04
C ASP A 187 -6.47 -3.53 0.83
N ILE A 188 -7.62 -3.14 0.24
CA ILE A 188 -8.89 -2.99 0.99
C ILE A 188 -9.31 -4.33 1.59
N ALA A 189 -9.35 -5.41 0.80
CA ALA A 189 -9.70 -6.75 1.27
C ALA A 189 -8.75 -7.25 2.36
N TYR A 190 -7.44 -7.06 2.18
CA TYR A 190 -6.45 -7.45 3.19
C TYR A 190 -6.60 -6.64 4.48
N SER A 191 -6.88 -5.33 4.38
CA SER A 191 -7.10 -4.50 5.55
C SER A 191 -8.30 -4.97 6.38
N LEU A 192 -9.33 -5.55 5.76
CA LEU A 192 -10.51 -6.10 6.47
C LEU A 192 -10.14 -7.34 7.27
N LEU A 193 -9.19 -8.14 6.79
CA LEU A 193 -8.61 -9.25 7.57
C LEU A 193 -7.81 -8.72 8.76
N LEU A 194 -7.04 -7.63 8.58
CA LEU A 194 -6.40 -6.94 9.70
C LEU A 194 -7.45 -6.42 10.70
N ALA A 195 -8.50 -5.73 10.24
CA ALA A 195 -9.54 -5.17 11.09
C ALA A 195 -10.25 -6.25 11.91
N HIS A 196 -10.55 -7.41 11.29
CA HIS A 196 -11.06 -8.58 11.98
C HIS A 196 -10.14 -9.03 13.12
N LYS A 197 -8.82 -9.10 12.88
CA LYS A 197 -7.85 -9.50 13.91
C LYS A 197 -7.53 -8.40 14.92
N GLN A 198 -7.85 -7.16 14.63
CA GLN A 198 -7.65 -6.01 15.51
C GLN A 198 -8.84 -5.82 16.47
N TRP A 199 -10.06 -5.83 15.95
CA TRP A 199 -11.27 -5.45 16.71
C TRP A 199 -12.34 -6.55 16.77
N GLY A 200 -12.15 -7.68 16.10
CA GLY A 200 -13.16 -8.72 15.94
C GLY A 200 -14.27 -8.31 14.96
N SER A 201 -15.18 -9.24 14.65
CA SER A 201 -16.24 -9.01 13.64
C SER A 201 -17.66 -9.04 14.22
N ASN A 202 -17.79 -8.83 15.53
CA ASN A 202 -19.07 -8.85 16.25
C ASN A 202 -19.67 -7.44 16.45
N GLY A 203 -18.96 -6.40 15.97
CA GLY A 203 -19.40 -5.01 16.05
C GLY A 203 -20.33 -4.61 14.90
N THR A 204 -20.40 -3.30 14.63
CA THR A 204 -21.22 -2.72 13.56
C THR A 204 -20.85 -3.25 12.17
N VAL A 205 -19.55 -3.44 11.91
CA VAL A 205 -19.05 -4.02 10.67
C VAL A 205 -18.56 -5.43 10.95
N ASN A 206 -19.06 -6.41 10.18
CA ASN A 206 -18.53 -7.76 10.20
C ASN A 206 -17.33 -7.85 9.25
N TYR A 207 -16.16 -7.39 9.71
CA TYR A 207 -14.97 -7.26 8.86
C TYR A 207 -14.56 -8.58 8.17
N LEU A 208 -14.67 -9.72 8.87
CA LEU A 208 -14.33 -11.02 8.28
C LEU A 208 -15.27 -11.37 7.13
N LYS A 209 -16.58 -11.15 7.30
CA LYS A 209 -17.55 -11.42 6.24
C LYS A 209 -17.33 -10.50 5.04
N GLU A 210 -17.11 -9.21 5.28
CA GLU A 210 -16.83 -8.23 4.24
C GLU A 210 -15.53 -8.57 3.49
N ALA A 211 -14.49 -9.00 4.20
CA ALA A 211 -13.25 -9.47 3.59
C ALA A 211 -13.50 -10.67 2.68
N GLN A 212 -14.14 -11.72 3.19
CA GLN A 212 -14.40 -12.95 2.44
C GLN A 212 -15.26 -12.70 1.19
N ASP A 213 -16.25 -11.81 1.29
CA ASP A 213 -17.09 -11.42 0.17
C ASP A 213 -16.31 -10.62 -0.88
N MET A 214 -15.50 -9.64 -0.49
CA MET A 214 -14.65 -8.89 -1.42
C MET A 214 -13.59 -9.79 -2.09
N ILE A 215 -12.96 -10.68 -1.32
CA ILE A 215 -11.96 -11.65 -1.80
C ILE A 215 -12.59 -12.61 -2.83
N THR A 216 -13.73 -13.21 -2.50
CA THR A 216 -14.29 -14.31 -3.30
C THR A 216 -15.22 -13.81 -4.40
N LYS A 217 -16.17 -12.92 -4.06
CA LYS A 217 -17.20 -12.41 -4.99
C LYS A 217 -16.70 -11.21 -5.80
N GLY A 218 -15.64 -10.55 -5.33
CA GLY A 218 -14.96 -9.46 -6.03
C GLY A 218 -13.71 -9.95 -6.75
N ILE A 219 -12.59 -10.00 -6.03
CA ILE A 219 -11.24 -10.15 -6.60
C ILE A 219 -11.10 -11.48 -7.35
N LYS A 220 -11.50 -12.61 -6.75
CA LYS A 220 -11.45 -13.90 -7.46
C LYS A 220 -12.38 -13.92 -8.66
N ALA A 221 -13.58 -13.37 -8.54
CA ALA A 221 -14.59 -13.39 -9.60
C ALA A 221 -14.18 -12.54 -10.80
N SER A 222 -13.62 -11.36 -10.58
CA SER A 222 -13.29 -10.41 -11.65
C SER A 222 -11.81 -10.41 -12.03
N ASN A 223 -10.89 -10.52 -11.06
CA ASN A 223 -9.50 -10.11 -11.27
C ASN A 223 -8.52 -11.28 -11.42
N VAL A 224 -8.81 -12.42 -10.80
CA VAL A 224 -8.01 -13.64 -11.01
C VAL A 224 -8.31 -14.22 -12.38
N THR A 225 -7.34 -14.26 -13.29
CA THR A 225 -7.58 -14.71 -14.67
C THR A 225 -7.64 -16.23 -14.80
N ASN A 226 -8.15 -16.73 -15.92
CA ASN A 226 -8.14 -18.16 -16.26
C ASN A 226 -6.72 -18.75 -16.36
N ASN A 227 -5.71 -17.89 -16.54
CA ASN A 227 -4.30 -18.26 -16.56
C ASN A 227 -3.61 -18.06 -15.19
N ASN A 228 -4.39 -17.93 -14.12
CA ASN A 228 -3.94 -17.77 -12.73
C ASN A 228 -2.99 -16.57 -12.52
N ARG A 229 -3.21 -15.49 -13.26
CA ARG A 229 -2.60 -14.17 -13.01
C ARG A 229 -3.62 -13.25 -12.35
N LEU A 230 -3.20 -12.02 -12.06
CA LEU A 230 -4.07 -10.92 -11.68
C LEU A 230 -4.14 -9.94 -12.86
N ASN A 231 -5.34 -9.68 -13.37
CA ASN A 231 -5.55 -8.64 -14.36
C ASN A 231 -5.52 -7.24 -13.72
N LEU A 232 -5.76 -6.20 -14.52
CA LEU A 232 -5.55 -4.82 -14.10
C LEU A 232 -6.76 -4.18 -13.37
N GLY A 233 -7.94 -4.79 -13.47
CA GLY A 233 -9.18 -4.34 -12.84
C GLY A 233 -10.38 -5.13 -13.37
N ASP A 234 -11.56 -4.90 -12.79
CA ASP A 234 -12.77 -5.66 -13.14
C ASP A 234 -13.41 -5.32 -14.50
N TRP A 235 -12.89 -4.30 -15.18
CA TRP A 235 -13.18 -3.98 -16.57
C TRP A 235 -12.30 -4.79 -17.55
N ASP A 236 -11.22 -5.44 -17.08
CA ASP A 236 -10.33 -6.26 -17.91
C ASP A 236 -10.84 -7.70 -18.07
N SER A 237 -10.43 -8.35 -19.15
CA SER A 237 -10.87 -9.69 -19.51
C SER A 237 -10.44 -10.75 -18.48
N LYS A 238 -11.30 -11.74 -18.25
CA LYS A 238 -10.99 -12.94 -17.46
C LYS A 238 -9.87 -13.79 -18.08
N SER A 239 -9.61 -13.64 -19.38
CA SER A 239 -8.51 -14.29 -20.10
C SER A 239 -7.31 -13.37 -20.33
N SER A 240 -7.31 -12.16 -19.75
CA SER A 240 -6.20 -11.20 -19.92
C SER A 240 -4.86 -11.82 -19.55
N LEU A 241 -3.83 -11.44 -20.29
CA LEU A 241 -2.43 -11.74 -19.96
C LEU A 241 -1.69 -10.49 -19.48
N ASP A 242 -2.37 -9.35 -19.52
CA ASP A 242 -1.85 -8.07 -19.07
C ASP A 242 -1.97 -8.03 -17.54
N THR A 243 -0.88 -7.67 -16.88
CA THR A 243 -0.79 -7.69 -15.42
C THR A 243 0.20 -6.63 -14.95
N ARG A 244 -0.01 -6.13 -13.74
CA ARG A 244 0.83 -5.12 -13.12
C ARG A 244 1.57 -5.74 -11.94
N PRO A 245 2.91 -5.90 -11.99
CA PRO A 245 3.64 -6.63 -10.95
C PRO A 245 3.53 -6.09 -9.53
N SER A 246 3.23 -4.80 -9.34
CA SER A 246 2.96 -4.24 -8.02
C SER A 246 1.71 -4.81 -7.35
N ASP A 247 0.84 -5.47 -8.11
CA ASP A 247 -0.39 -6.13 -7.63
C ASP A 247 -0.09 -7.54 -7.13
N TRP A 248 1.14 -8.04 -7.34
CA TRP A 248 1.55 -9.37 -6.91
C TRP A 248 1.89 -9.34 -5.41
N MET A 249 0.89 -9.01 -4.61
CA MET A 249 0.94 -8.87 -3.16
C MET A 249 0.93 -10.26 -2.51
N MET A 250 2.02 -11.00 -2.68
CA MET A 250 2.12 -12.42 -2.35
C MET A 250 1.63 -12.75 -0.93
N SER A 251 2.03 -11.95 0.07
CA SER A 251 1.60 -12.12 1.47
C SER A 251 0.09 -11.87 1.68
N HIS A 252 -0.55 -11.01 0.88
CA HIS A 252 -2.00 -10.80 0.92
C HIS A 252 -2.72 -12.03 0.38
N LEU A 253 -2.24 -12.58 -0.74
CA LEU A 253 -2.81 -13.79 -1.32
C LEU A 253 -2.68 -14.99 -0.37
N ARG A 254 -1.61 -15.07 0.42
CA ARG A 254 -1.49 -16.07 1.50
C ARG A 254 -2.58 -15.88 2.56
N ALA A 255 -2.79 -14.66 3.03
CA ALA A 255 -3.87 -14.37 3.96
C ALA A 255 -5.25 -14.70 3.36
N PHE A 256 -5.47 -14.41 2.07
CA PHE A 256 -6.71 -14.78 1.40
C PHE A 256 -6.94 -16.29 1.41
N TYR A 257 -5.90 -17.10 1.17
CA TYR A 257 -5.97 -18.55 1.35
C TYR A 257 -6.30 -18.93 2.79
N GLU A 258 -5.56 -18.43 3.78
CA GLU A 258 -5.74 -18.79 5.19
C GLU A 258 -7.16 -18.47 5.71
N PHE A 259 -7.75 -17.35 5.28
CA PHE A 259 -9.06 -16.88 5.74
C PHE A 259 -10.26 -17.37 4.89
N THR A 260 -10.03 -17.98 3.72
CA THR A 260 -11.11 -18.53 2.88
C THR A 260 -11.05 -20.05 2.70
N GLY A 261 -9.86 -20.66 2.87
CA GLY A 261 -9.59 -22.05 2.50
C GLY A 261 -9.49 -22.30 0.99
N ASP A 262 -9.59 -21.27 0.14
CA ASP A 262 -9.63 -21.41 -1.31
C ASP A 262 -8.22 -21.55 -1.91
N LYS A 263 -7.92 -22.75 -2.42
CA LYS A 263 -6.61 -23.07 -3.02
C LYS A 263 -6.30 -22.26 -4.29
N THR A 264 -7.28 -21.59 -4.89
CA THR A 264 -7.05 -20.70 -6.05
C THR A 264 -5.93 -19.69 -5.76
N TRP A 265 -5.89 -19.14 -4.56
CA TRP A 265 -4.86 -18.15 -4.17
C TRP A 265 -3.45 -18.74 -4.17
N LEU A 266 -3.28 -19.99 -3.73
CA LEU A 266 -1.99 -20.67 -3.78
C LEU A 266 -1.56 -20.94 -5.23
N THR A 267 -2.50 -21.29 -6.12
CA THR A 267 -2.25 -21.46 -7.55
C THR A 267 -1.77 -20.14 -8.18
N VAL A 268 -2.45 -19.03 -7.87
CA VAL A 268 -2.05 -17.69 -8.33
C VAL A 268 -0.65 -17.33 -7.83
N ILE A 269 -0.35 -17.51 -6.54
CA ILE A 269 0.98 -17.24 -5.98
C ILE A 269 2.07 -18.01 -6.72
N ASN A 270 1.88 -19.31 -6.92
CA ASN A 270 2.87 -20.15 -7.61
C ASN A 270 3.11 -19.67 -9.04
N ASN A 271 2.03 -19.43 -9.80
CA ASN A 271 2.13 -18.94 -11.16
C ASN A 271 2.79 -17.57 -11.24
N LEU A 272 2.48 -16.63 -10.33
CA LEU A 272 3.11 -15.31 -10.34
C LEU A 272 4.62 -15.37 -10.02
N TYR A 273 5.07 -16.27 -9.15
CA TYR A 273 6.50 -16.51 -8.96
C TYR A 273 7.19 -17.10 -10.20
N ASP A 274 6.53 -18.02 -10.91
CA ASP A 274 7.04 -18.60 -12.15
C ASP A 274 7.13 -17.51 -13.25
N VAL A 275 6.10 -16.68 -13.37
CA VAL A 275 6.06 -15.51 -14.27
C VAL A 275 7.19 -14.53 -13.94
N TYR A 276 7.39 -14.17 -12.66
CA TYR A 276 8.49 -13.29 -12.24
C TYR A 276 9.84 -13.87 -12.66
N THR A 277 10.05 -15.16 -12.36
CA THR A 277 11.33 -15.84 -12.61
C THR A 277 11.61 -15.92 -14.11
N GLN A 278 10.62 -16.32 -14.91
CA GLN A 278 10.74 -16.38 -16.37
C GLN A 278 11.00 -15.01 -16.98
N PHE A 279 10.29 -13.98 -16.51
CA PHE A 279 10.52 -12.60 -16.93
C PHE A 279 11.95 -12.16 -16.59
N SER A 280 12.36 -12.29 -15.33
CA SER A 280 13.62 -11.71 -14.88
C SER A 280 14.83 -12.40 -15.52
N ASN A 281 14.80 -13.72 -15.67
CA ASN A 281 15.89 -14.45 -16.31
C ASN A 281 16.12 -14.00 -17.76
N LYS A 282 15.08 -13.54 -18.45
CA LYS A 282 15.18 -13.07 -19.83
C LYS A 282 15.45 -11.57 -19.96
N TYR A 283 14.74 -10.72 -19.20
CA TYR A 283 14.73 -9.27 -19.43
C TYR A 283 15.48 -8.45 -18.37
N SER A 284 15.76 -9.02 -17.20
CA SER A 284 16.49 -8.36 -16.11
C SER A 284 17.51 -9.27 -15.41
N PRO A 285 18.33 -10.05 -16.17
CA PRO A 285 19.18 -11.08 -15.58
C PRO A 285 20.20 -10.54 -14.58
N ASN A 286 20.62 -9.28 -14.75
CA ASN A 286 21.65 -8.63 -13.92
C ASN A 286 21.09 -7.81 -12.75
N THR A 287 19.79 -7.50 -12.76
CA THR A 287 19.18 -6.56 -11.81
C THR A 287 18.08 -7.19 -10.96
N GLY A 288 17.37 -8.20 -11.48
CA GLY A 288 16.20 -8.77 -10.80
C GLY A 288 14.94 -7.90 -10.91
N LEU A 289 15.01 -6.75 -11.59
CA LEU A 289 13.89 -5.81 -11.71
C LEU A 289 12.75 -6.38 -12.57
N ILE A 290 11.58 -5.79 -12.44
CA ILE A 290 10.42 -6.09 -13.28
C ILE A 290 9.84 -4.79 -13.85
N SER A 291 9.16 -4.85 -15.00
CA SER A 291 8.56 -3.66 -15.60
C SER A 291 7.26 -3.25 -14.90
N ASP A 292 6.84 -1.99 -15.09
CA ASP A 292 5.58 -1.44 -14.61
C ASP A 292 4.38 -2.31 -15.03
N PHE A 293 4.37 -2.77 -16.28
CA PHE A 293 3.38 -3.71 -16.78
C PHE A 293 4.05 -4.89 -17.48
N VAL A 294 3.43 -6.06 -17.37
CA VAL A 294 3.84 -7.32 -18.00
C VAL A 294 2.70 -7.82 -18.87
N VAL A 295 3.04 -8.27 -20.08
CA VAL A 295 2.09 -8.77 -21.07
C VAL A 295 2.48 -10.17 -21.54
N LYS A 296 1.55 -10.85 -22.22
CA LYS A 296 1.74 -12.15 -22.91
C LYS A 296 2.13 -13.33 -21.99
N ASN A 297 2.19 -14.51 -22.62
CA ASN A 297 2.74 -15.75 -22.08
C ASN A 297 3.55 -16.45 -23.20
N PRO A 298 4.88 -16.60 -23.10
CA PRO A 298 5.75 -16.24 -21.97
C PRO A 298 5.74 -14.72 -21.69
N PRO A 299 5.94 -14.29 -20.42
CA PRO A 299 5.82 -12.90 -20.00
C PRO A 299 6.90 -12.04 -20.63
N GLN A 300 6.54 -10.81 -20.98
CA GLN A 300 7.42 -9.81 -21.59
C GLN A 300 7.10 -8.43 -21.00
N PRO A 301 8.04 -7.47 -21.02
CA PRO A 301 7.71 -6.09 -20.70
C PRO A 301 6.59 -5.60 -21.61
N ALA A 302 5.64 -4.84 -21.06
CA ALA A 302 4.68 -4.12 -21.88
C ALA A 302 5.39 -3.21 -22.89
N PRO A 303 4.75 -2.82 -24.02
CA PRO A 303 5.27 -1.73 -24.83
C PRO A 303 5.32 -0.43 -24.01
N LYS A 304 6.07 0.57 -24.50
CA LYS A 304 5.94 1.95 -24.02
C LYS A 304 4.51 2.45 -24.25
N ASP A 305 4.09 3.43 -23.46
CA ASP A 305 2.76 4.06 -23.57
C ASP A 305 1.63 3.02 -23.46
N PHE A 306 1.88 1.91 -22.75
CA PHE A 306 0.88 0.89 -22.54
C PHE A 306 -0.27 1.52 -21.75
N LEU A 307 -1.46 1.55 -22.37
CA LEU A 307 -2.66 2.20 -21.85
C LEU A 307 -2.48 3.70 -21.58
N ASP A 308 -1.52 4.33 -22.26
CA ASP A 308 -1.16 5.74 -22.08
C ASP A 308 -0.84 6.12 -20.62
N GLU A 309 -0.36 5.16 -19.82
CA GLU A 309 0.05 5.37 -18.42
C GLU A 309 1.31 6.24 -18.33
N SER A 310 2.34 5.88 -19.10
CA SER A 310 3.58 6.64 -19.27
C SER A 310 4.42 6.06 -20.40
N GLU A 311 5.44 6.80 -20.85
CA GLU A 311 6.43 6.30 -21.81
C GLU A 311 7.35 5.21 -21.23
N TYR A 312 7.25 4.91 -19.93
CA TYR A 312 8.13 4.01 -19.18
C TYR A 312 7.43 2.73 -18.69
N THR A 313 6.24 2.42 -19.21
CA THR A 313 5.48 1.18 -18.89
C THR A 313 6.25 -0.12 -19.14
N ASN A 314 7.32 -0.05 -19.95
CA ASN A 314 8.21 -1.15 -20.29
C ASN A 314 9.41 -1.31 -19.33
N ALA A 315 9.55 -0.45 -18.32
CA ALA A 315 10.73 -0.36 -17.44
C ALA A 315 10.34 -0.42 -15.96
N TYR A 316 11.33 -0.41 -15.05
CA TYR A 316 11.07 -0.32 -13.61
C TYR A 316 10.81 1.14 -13.24
N TYR A 317 9.54 1.52 -13.17
CA TYR A 317 9.09 2.90 -12.95
C TYR A 317 8.13 2.96 -11.77
N TYR A 318 7.26 3.99 -11.70
CA TYR A 318 6.49 4.29 -10.49
C TYR A 318 5.57 3.15 -10.06
N ASN A 319 5.04 2.33 -10.98
CA ASN A 319 4.29 1.15 -10.57
C ASN A 319 5.20 0.10 -9.93
N ALA A 320 6.25 -0.30 -10.66
CA ALA A 320 7.16 -1.36 -10.26
C ALA A 320 7.98 -0.99 -9.00
N SER A 321 8.11 0.30 -8.67
CA SER A 321 8.76 0.79 -7.45
C SER A 321 8.24 0.11 -6.17
N ARG A 322 6.96 -0.29 -6.17
CA ARG A 322 6.25 -0.95 -5.06
C ARG A 322 6.61 -2.44 -4.90
N VAL A 323 7.05 -3.09 -5.98
CA VAL A 323 7.25 -4.55 -6.05
C VAL A 323 8.20 -5.10 -4.97
N PRO A 324 9.37 -4.49 -4.68
CA PRO A 324 10.29 -5.04 -3.68
C PRO A 324 9.65 -5.26 -2.31
N LEU A 325 8.80 -4.33 -1.85
CA LEU A 325 8.05 -4.48 -0.60
C LEU A 325 7.04 -5.64 -0.69
N ARG A 326 6.22 -5.65 -1.74
CA ARG A 326 5.16 -6.66 -1.92
C ARG A 326 5.70 -8.09 -1.98
N ILE A 327 6.88 -8.28 -2.58
CA ILE A 327 7.54 -9.58 -2.66
C ILE A 327 8.21 -9.96 -1.34
N VAL A 328 9.03 -9.08 -0.74
CA VAL A 328 9.83 -9.44 0.46
C VAL A 328 8.96 -9.77 1.67
N MET A 329 7.76 -9.19 1.75
CA MET A 329 6.81 -9.49 2.82
C MET A 329 6.41 -10.97 2.88
N ASP A 330 6.37 -11.70 1.76
CA ASP A 330 6.05 -13.14 1.75
C ASP A 330 7.18 -13.99 2.36
N TYR A 331 8.44 -13.59 2.17
CA TYR A 331 9.54 -14.23 2.90
C TYR A 331 9.44 -13.95 4.40
N ALA A 332 9.27 -12.69 4.79
CA ALA A 332 9.22 -12.33 6.21
C ALA A 332 8.04 -12.98 6.95
N MET A 333 6.83 -12.97 6.36
CA MET A 333 5.62 -13.47 7.02
C MET A 333 5.38 -14.98 6.84
N TYR A 334 5.89 -15.57 5.76
CA TYR A 334 5.57 -16.96 5.37
C TYR A 334 6.79 -17.82 5.03
N GLY A 335 8.01 -17.29 5.10
CA GLY A 335 9.25 -18.04 4.85
C GLY A 335 9.44 -18.48 3.40
N GLU A 336 8.75 -17.85 2.43
CA GLU A 336 8.82 -18.22 1.02
C GLU A 336 10.23 -17.96 0.44
N LYS A 337 10.95 -19.03 0.11
CA LYS A 337 12.33 -18.94 -0.39
C LYS A 337 12.44 -18.23 -1.73
N ARG A 338 11.43 -18.35 -2.61
CA ARG A 338 11.40 -17.63 -3.91
C ARG A 338 11.39 -16.11 -3.71
N SER A 339 10.67 -15.62 -2.69
CA SER A 339 10.69 -14.20 -2.30
C SER A 339 12.08 -13.75 -1.87
N LYS A 340 12.79 -14.51 -1.03
CA LYS A 340 14.17 -14.20 -0.63
C LYS A 340 15.12 -14.13 -1.82
N VAL A 341 15.04 -15.11 -2.74
CA VAL A 341 15.88 -15.13 -3.96
C VAL A 341 15.68 -13.88 -4.80
N ILE A 342 14.43 -13.48 -5.05
CA ILE A 342 14.11 -12.26 -5.81
C ILE A 342 14.62 -11.02 -5.06
N SER A 343 14.34 -10.93 -3.75
CA SER A 343 14.69 -9.77 -2.92
C SER A 343 16.21 -9.58 -2.81
N ASP A 344 16.97 -10.65 -2.55
CA ASP A 344 18.43 -10.60 -2.45
C ASP A 344 19.08 -10.17 -3.78
N LYS A 345 18.54 -10.60 -4.93
CA LYS A 345 19.04 -10.21 -6.25
C LYS A 345 18.87 -8.71 -6.50
N VAL A 346 17.66 -8.19 -6.25
CA VAL A 346 17.35 -6.77 -6.38
C VAL A 346 18.18 -5.93 -5.40
N SER A 347 18.26 -6.37 -4.14
CA SER A 347 19.05 -5.71 -3.08
C SER A 347 20.53 -5.61 -3.45
N SER A 348 21.12 -6.72 -3.91
CA SER A 348 22.53 -6.76 -4.30
C SER A 348 22.82 -5.81 -5.46
N TRP A 349 21.96 -5.78 -6.48
CA TRP A 349 22.10 -4.87 -7.59
C TRP A 349 22.02 -3.40 -7.15
N ILE A 350 20.98 -3.00 -6.40
CA ILE A 350 20.80 -1.59 -6.04
C ILE A 350 21.89 -1.08 -5.10
N GLN A 351 22.38 -1.92 -4.17
CA GLN A 351 23.51 -1.60 -3.32
C GLN A 351 24.77 -1.32 -4.14
N ASN A 352 25.08 -2.18 -5.12
CA ASN A 352 26.23 -1.98 -6.00
C ASN A 352 26.05 -0.75 -6.90
N LYS A 353 24.87 -0.57 -7.49
CA LYS A 353 24.53 0.56 -8.36
C LYS A 353 24.71 1.91 -7.66
N THR A 354 24.45 1.97 -6.37
CA THR A 354 24.48 3.20 -5.57
C THR A 354 25.71 3.31 -4.66
N ASN A 355 26.64 2.36 -4.76
CA ASN A 355 27.80 2.25 -3.86
C ASN A 355 27.41 2.32 -2.37
N GLY A 356 26.32 1.64 -2.01
CA GLY A 356 25.80 1.60 -0.63
C GLY A 356 25.21 2.92 -0.11
N ASN A 357 24.91 3.89 -0.98
CA ASN A 357 24.32 5.17 -0.60
C ASN A 357 22.85 5.30 -1.08
N PRO A 358 21.84 5.18 -0.18
CA PRO A 358 20.42 5.28 -0.53
C PRO A 358 20.04 6.59 -1.24
N SER A 359 20.74 7.70 -1.00
CA SER A 359 20.48 8.98 -1.68
C SER A 359 20.85 9.00 -3.17
N LYS A 360 21.53 7.96 -3.66
CA LYS A 360 21.87 7.78 -5.09
C LYS A 360 20.87 6.89 -5.83
N ILE A 361 19.83 6.39 -5.15
CA ILE A 361 18.68 5.79 -5.82
C ILE A 361 17.97 6.89 -6.61
N VAL A 362 17.48 6.56 -7.80
CA VAL A 362 16.70 7.47 -8.66
C VAL A 362 15.31 6.90 -8.93
N ASP A 363 14.39 7.78 -9.28
CA ASP A 363 12.97 7.54 -9.54
C ASP A 363 12.69 6.89 -10.91
N GLY A 364 13.45 5.85 -11.25
CA GLY A 364 13.22 5.04 -12.45
C GLY A 364 14.48 4.40 -13.02
N TYR A 365 14.35 3.15 -13.46
CA TYR A 365 15.44 2.40 -14.07
C TYR A 365 14.95 1.59 -15.27
N GLN A 366 15.75 1.54 -16.33
CA GLN A 366 15.59 0.49 -17.33
C GLN A 366 15.87 -0.87 -16.69
N LEU A 367 15.33 -1.95 -17.26
CA LEU A 367 15.50 -3.31 -16.71
C LEU A 367 16.96 -3.78 -16.66
N ASN A 368 17.83 -3.19 -17.48
CA ASN A 368 19.28 -3.42 -17.45
C ASN A 368 20.03 -2.61 -16.36
N GLY A 369 19.34 -1.75 -15.63
CA GLY A 369 19.89 -0.94 -14.53
C GLY A 369 20.43 0.44 -14.91
N SER A 370 20.28 0.86 -16.17
CA SER A 370 20.51 2.27 -16.57
C SER A 370 19.42 3.18 -16.00
N ASN A 371 19.78 4.42 -15.68
CA ASN A 371 18.87 5.37 -15.03
C ASN A 371 17.84 5.89 -16.04
N ILE A 372 16.61 6.06 -15.56
CA ILE A 372 15.57 6.90 -16.17
C ILE A 372 15.39 8.14 -15.30
N GLY A 373 15.19 7.91 -14.00
CA GLY A 373 14.99 8.97 -13.02
C GLY A 373 16.26 9.77 -12.73
N SER A 374 16.08 10.82 -11.93
CA SER A 374 17.13 11.78 -11.59
C SER A 374 17.29 12.05 -10.10
N TYR A 375 16.35 11.62 -9.25
CA TYR A 375 16.38 11.95 -7.82
C TYR A 375 15.80 10.85 -6.91
N PRO A 376 16.18 10.81 -5.62
CA PRO A 376 15.66 9.83 -4.68
C PRO A 376 14.27 10.25 -4.14
N THR A 377 13.26 9.43 -4.42
CA THR A 377 11.92 9.54 -3.83
C THR A 377 11.57 8.27 -3.04
N ALA A 378 10.74 8.41 -2.00
CA ALA A 378 10.58 7.35 -0.99
C ALA A 378 9.88 6.10 -1.53
N VAL A 379 9.01 6.22 -2.55
CA VAL A 379 8.38 5.06 -3.18
C VAL A 379 9.38 4.15 -3.93
N PHE A 380 10.56 4.66 -4.28
CA PHE A 380 11.66 3.84 -4.81
C PHE A 380 12.64 3.43 -3.70
N VAL A 381 13.12 4.38 -2.89
CA VAL A 381 14.14 4.11 -1.87
C VAL A 381 13.66 3.09 -0.86
N SER A 382 12.50 3.32 -0.25
CA SER A 382 12.06 2.53 0.90
C SER A 382 11.81 1.06 0.54
N PRO A 383 11.13 0.72 -0.57
CA PRO A 383 10.98 -0.68 -0.98
C PRO A 383 12.31 -1.39 -1.27
N PHE A 384 13.31 -0.69 -1.84
CA PHE A 384 14.65 -1.27 -1.99
C PHE A 384 15.28 -1.61 -0.64
N ILE A 385 15.14 -0.75 0.37
CA ILE A 385 15.60 -1.05 1.73
C ILE A 385 14.82 -2.23 2.33
N ALA A 386 13.52 -2.32 2.09
CA ALA A 386 12.70 -3.44 2.54
C ALA A 386 13.18 -4.76 1.96
N ALA A 387 13.49 -4.83 0.67
CA ALA A 387 14.03 -6.04 0.04
C ALA A 387 15.38 -6.49 0.62
N SER A 388 16.12 -5.60 1.26
CA SER A 388 17.44 -5.89 1.83
C SER A 388 17.42 -6.55 3.20
N ILE A 389 16.26 -6.61 3.87
CA ILE A 389 16.18 -7.10 5.26
C ILE A 389 16.39 -8.62 5.37
N THR A 390 16.38 -9.35 4.27
CA THR A 390 16.46 -10.82 4.22
C THR A 390 17.86 -11.38 4.48
N SER A 391 18.88 -10.51 4.57
CA SER A 391 20.28 -10.90 4.68
C SER A 391 20.99 -9.98 5.67
N SER A 392 21.51 -10.53 6.77
CA SER A 392 22.18 -9.77 7.84
C SER A 392 23.41 -9.00 7.36
N ASN A 393 24.06 -9.46 6.29
CA ASN A 393 25.19 -8.76 5.64
C ASN A 393 24.81 -7.36 5.13
N ASN A 394 23.51 -7.06 4.97
CA ASN A 394 23.01 -5.76 4.54
C ASN A 394 22.77 -4.78 5.69
N GLN A 395 23.14 -5.10 6.93
CA GLN A 395 22.79 -4.30 8.10
C GLN A 395 23.18 -2.82 7.97
N LYS A 396 24.38 -2.52 7.46
CA LYS A 396 24.82 -1.14 7.24
C LYS A 396 23.94 -0.41 6.21
N TRP A 397 23.57 -1.09 5.13
CA TRP A 397 22.67 -0.56 4.11
C TRP A 397 21.25 -0.32 4.65
N VAL A 398 20.70 -1.26 5.43
CA VAL A 398 19.39 -1.11 6.08
C VAL A 398 19.40 0.06 7.08
N ASN A 399 20.48 0.23 7.85
CA ASN A 399 20.64 1.36 8.76
C ASN A 399 20.65 2.70 8.01
N SER A 400 21.48 2.84 6.97
CA SER A 400 21.51 4.06 6.13
C SER A 400 20.17 4.35 5.46
N GLY A 401 19.46 3.31 5.02
CA GLY A 401 18.14 3.42 4.42
C GLY A 401 17.09 3.93 5.41
N TRP A 402 17.13 3.43 6.65
CA TRP A 402 16.28 3.92 7.72
C TRP A 402 16.51 5.40 8.02
N ASP A 403 17.78 5.82 8.15
CA ASP A 403 18.12 7.22 8.38
C ASP A 403 17.61 8.14 7.27
N TRP A 404 17.68 7.67 6.02
CA TRP A 404 17.14 8.41 4.89
C TRP A 404 15.60 8.52 4.94
N MET A 405 14.90 7.43 5.23
CA MET A 405 13.43 7.37 5.07
C MET A 405 12.64 7.88 6.28
N LYS A 406 13.18 7.79 7.51
CA LYS A 406 12.44 7.96 8.77
C LYS A 406 11.69 9.30 8.91
N ASN A 407 12.17 10.34 8.23
CA ASN A 407 11.59 11.69 8.24
C ASN A 407 11.36 12.25 6.83
N LYS A 408 11.58 11.45 5.77
CA LYS A 408 11.45 11.91 4.37
C LYS A 408 9.99 12.15 4.06
N ARG A 409 9.62 13.36 3.64
CA ARG A 409 8.24 13.73 3.28
C ARG A 409 8.24 14.44 1.93
N GLU A 410 7.24 14.18 1.12
CA GLU A 410 7.18 14.63 -0.27
C GLU A 410 5.72 14.77 -0.74
N SER A 411 5.14 13.69 -1.25
CA SER A 411 3.83 13.65 -1.91
C SER A 411 2.99 12.49 -1.38
N TYR A 412 1.70 12.46 -1.72
CA TYR A 412 0.78 11.38 -1.31
C TYR A 412 1.39 10.00 -1.55
N PHE A 413 1.91 9.76 -2.75
CA PHE A 413 2.31 8.43 -3.18
C PHE A 413 3.55 7.95 -2.41
N SER A 414 4.62 8.75 -2.42
CA SER A 414 5.84 8.45 -1.69
C SER A 414 5.63 8.43 -0.17
N ASP A 415 4.83 9.33 0.40
CA ASP A 415 4.63 9.37 1.84
C ASP A 415 3.82 8.17 2.33
N SER A 416 2.77 7.79 1.59
CA SER A 416 1.92 6.64 1.94
C SER A 416 2.71 5.34 1.88
N TYR A 417 3.45 5.13 0.77
CA TYR A 417 4.20 3.90 0.58
C TYR A 417 5.44 3.82 1.49
N ASN A 418 6.05 4.97 1.83
CA ASN A 418 7.09 5.02 2.85
C ASN A 418 6.55 4.62 4.22
N LEU A 419 5.39 5.13 4.64
CA LEU A 419 4.79 4.76 5.92
C LEU A 419 4.46 3.26 6.00
N LEU A 420 3.89 2.68 4.93
CA LEU A 420 3.68 1.23 4.80
C LEU A 420 5.00 0.46 4.93
N THR A 421 6.06 0.93 4.27
CA THR A 421 7.38 0.32 4.35
C THR A 421 7.96 0.41 5.76
N MET A 422 7.88 1.57 6.40
CA MET A 422 8.35 1.81 7.77
C MET A 422 7.62 0.89 8.76
N LEU A 423 6.29 0.76 8.64
CA LEU A 423 5.50 -0.17 9.44
C LEU A 423 6.03 -1.61 9.30
N PHE A 424 6.33 -2.05 8.08
CA PHE A 424 6.87 -3.38 7.84
C PHE A 424 8.29 -3.58 8.39
N VAL A 425 9.26 -2.74 8.01
CA VAL A 425 10.68 -2.93 8.39
C VAL A 425 10.96 -2.70 9.88
N THR A 426 10.04 -2.05 10.60
CA THR A 426 10.11 -1.90 12.07
C THR A 426 9.40 -3.04 12.82
N GLY A 427 8.79 -3.99 12.10
CA GLY A 427 8.02 -5.10 12.68
C GLY A 427 6.62 -4.71 13.15
N ASN A 428 6.10 -3.54 12.76
CA ASN A 428 4.78 -3.08 13.18
C ASN A 428 3.65 -3.47 12.21
N TRP A 429 3.97 -4.09 11.07
CA TRP A 429 3.00 -4.73 10.18
C TRP A 429 2.82 -6.22 10.52
N TRP A 430 2.14 -6.53 11.62
CA TRP A 430 1.92 -7.92 12.04
C TRP A 430 1.16 -8.77 10.99
N LYS A 431 1.39 -10.09 11.01
CA LYS A 431 0.73 -11.06 10.13
C LYS A 431 -0.68 -11.38 10.64
N PRO A 432 -1.76 -11.17 9.86
CA PRO A 432 -3.08 -11.67 10.22
C PRO A 432 -3.12 -13.18 10.04
N VAL A 433 -3.57 -13.90 11.07
CA VAL A 433 -3.79 -15.35 11.03
C VAL A 433 -5.21 -15.66 11.49
N PRO A 434 -5.90 -16.66 10.91
CA PRO A 434 -7.16 -17.16 11.45
C PRO A 434 -6.99 -17.52 12.94
N ASP A 435 -8.04 -17.37 13.74
CA ASP A 435 -8.02 -17.99 15.06
C ASP A 435 -7.89 -19.50 14.86
N ASP A 436 -7.09 -20.16 15.72
CA ASP A 436 -6.96 -21.61 15.70
C ASP A 436 -8.37 -22.21 15.71
N LYS A 437 -8.81 -22.71 14.55
CA LYS A 437 -9.86 -23.71 14.56
C LYS A 437 -9.23 -24.83 15.35
N LYS A 438 -9.71 -25.07 16.57
CA LYS A 438 -9.78 -26.44 17.07
C LYS A 438 -10.31 -27.23 15.89
N LEU A 439 -9.44 -27.97 15.23
CA LEU A 439 -9.81 -28.95 14.23
C LEU A 439 -10.64 -29.96 15.01
N GLN A 440 -11.92 -29.64 15.18
CA GLN A 440 -12.92 -30.57 15.66
C GLN A 440 -13.31 -31.38 14.44
N ASN A 441 -12.81 -32.62 14.50
CA ASN A 441 -13.10 -33.81 13.73
C ASN A 441 -12.09 -34.13 12.63
#